data_AF-A7IA41-F1
#
_entry.id   AF-A7IA41-F1
#
_cell.length_a   1.000
_cell.length_b   1.000
_cell.length_c   1.000
_cell.angle_alpha   90.00
_cell.angle_beta   90.00
_cell.angle_gamma   90.00
#
_symmetry.space_group_name_H-M   'P 1'
#
loop_
_entity.id
_entity.type
_entity.pdbx_description
1 polymer ?
#
loop_
_entity_poly.entity_id
_entity_poly.type
_entity_poly.pdbx_seq_one_letter_code
_entity_poly.pdbx_strand_id
1 'polypeptide(L)'
;MSVKPYCGLLLGLILVFCVLLAGCSSQSSGSTTTIAKITTQPQPKYTAGNIVTNNASSAFWLITAYDSTNDQYTRVLVQKTSAGSWSQVTGQSEIDTRIDVEKLYPVLLTQVSVSSVTYATPTVPTTVQTTLSGSGPIVSAVSPTTGATGTTLSVTITGSNFQNGATVYLIQAGLQPVTASSVSVTSTQITGTFNLASLNAGPANIQVSNPDGRVGSLYSAITIGLAPPTISSISPTSGNLGTSYTLTLTGQTFTDVSAVTLWSSDATSQIQCSSPSSAATTVSCSLAIPSSVETGAYSVEALTSDGTIGWMNSSFTVNNATS
;
A
#
# COMPACT_ATOMS: atom_id res chain seq x y z
N MET A 1 8.19 -45.16 -31.11
CA MET A 1 7.72 -45.14 -32.51
C MET A 1 6.72 -46.27 -32.71
N SER A 2 5.43 -45.96 -32.77
CA SER A 2 4.47 -46.58 -33.70
C SER A 2 3.11 -45.94 -33.45
N VAL A 3 2.70 -45.08 -34.39
CA VAL A 3 1.39 -44.45 -34.48
C VAL A 3 0.58 -45.32 -35.43
N LYS A 4 -0.73 -45.51 -35.19
CA LYS A 4 -1.77 -45.58 -36.24
C LYS A 4 -3.18 -45.55 -35.62
N PRO A 5 -4.21 -45.15 -36.39
CA PRO A 5 -5.28 -44.26 -35.94
C PRO A 5 -6.67 -44.91 -36.03
N TYR A 6 -7.69 -44.23 -35.52
CA TYR A 6 -9.07 -44.49 -35.94
C TYR A 6 -9.71 -43.24 -36.54
N CYS A 7 -10.26 -43.47 -37.72
CA CYS A 7 -10.82 -42.56 -38.70
C CYS A 7 -12.33 -42.81 -38.81
N GLY A 8 -13.09 -41.74 -39.05
CA GLY A 8 -14.41 -41.72 -39.68
C GLY A 8 -15.59 -42.02 -38.75
N LEU A 9 -16.79 -41.50 -38.94
CA LEU A 9 -17.43 -40.66 -39.98
C LEU A 9 -18.84 -40.38 -39.36
N LEU A 10 -19.57 -39.28 -39.55
CA LEU A 10 -20.46 -39.07 -40.71
C LEU A 10 -21.44 -37.89 -40.44
N LEU A 11 -21.50 -36.97 -41.41
CA LEU A 11 -22.61 -36.13 -41.96
C LEU A 11 -23.47 -35.19 -41.07
N GLY A 12 -23.97 -34.04 -41.56
CA GLY A 12 -24.09 -33.51 -42.93
C GLY A 12 -24.23 -31.97 -42.96
N LEU A 13 -23.67 -31.29 -43.97
CA LEU A 13 -24.33 -30.79 -45.21
C LEU A 13 -25.36 -29.66 -44.91
N ILE A 14 -25.14 -28.42 -45.37
CA ILE A 14 -25.71 -27.89 -46.62
C ILE A 14 -24.90 -26.67 -47.13
N LEU A 15 -24.78 -26.62 -48.46
CA LEU A 15 -23.98 -25.76 -49.34
C LEU A 15 -24.93 -24.81 -50.11
N VAL A 16 -24.39 -23.86 -50.92
CA VAL A 16 -25.00 -23.14 -52.09
C VAL A 16 -25.40 -21.66 -51.78
N PHE A 17 -25.00 -20.59 -52.50
CA PHE A 17 -24.39 -20.41 -53.84
C PHE A 17 -23.74 -19.01 -54.01
N CYS A 18 -22.83 -18.92 -55.00
CA CYS A 18 -22.19 -17.72 -55.54
C CYS A 18 -23.12 -16.83 -56.38
N VAL A 19 -22.84 -15.51 -56.48
CA VAL A 19 -22.89 -14.75 -57.74
C VAL A 19 -21.85 -13.62 -57.71
N LEU A 20 -20.92 -13.64 -58.68
CA LEU A 20 -20.04 -12.53 -59.10
C LEU A 20 -20.67 -11.88 -60.34
N LEU A 21 -20.78 -10.55 -60.38
CA LEU A 21 -20.88 -9.78 -61.63
C LEU A 21 -20.21 -8.40 -61.44
N ALA A 22 -19.19 -8.14 -62.26
CA ALA A 22 -18.61 -6.83 -62.50
C ALA A 22 -19.20 -6.25 -63.80
N GLY A 23 -19.43 -4.93 -63.87
CA GLY A 23 -19.84 -4.24 -65.11
C GLY A 23 -20.16 -2.75 -64.90
N CYS A 24 -19.60 -1.90 -65.76
CA CYS A 24 -19.41 -0.45 -65.64
C CYS A 24 -20.62 0.49 -65.87
N SER A 25 -20.43 1.73 -65.34
CA SER A 25 -20.76 3.07 -65.88
C SER A 25 -22.21 3.52 -66.13
N SER A 26 -22.64 4.57 -65.42
CA SER A 26 -23.21 5.80 -66.01
C SER A 26 -23.38 6.93 -64.98
N GLN A 27 -23.11 8.14 -65.45
CA GLN A 27 -23.02 9.46 -64.83
C GLN A 27 -24.39 10.07 -64.45
N SER A 28 -24.51 10.74 -63.29
CA SER A 28 -25.33 11.96 -63.09
C SER A 28 -25.35 12.42 -61.62
N SER A 29 -24.59 13.48 -61.35
CA SER A 29 -25.00 14.66 -60.55
C SER A 29 -25.92 14.43 -59.36
N GLY A 30 -25.35 13.96 -58.25
CA GLY A 30 -25.84 14.25 -56.91
C GLY A 30 -24.71 14.90 -56.16
N SER A 31 -24.86 16.18 -55.81
CA SER A 31 -24.02 16.85 -54.81
C SER A 31 -24.25 16.14 -53.48
N THR A 32 -23.60 15.01 -53.28
CA THR A 32 -23.29 14.55 -51.93
C THR A 32 -22.32 15.58 -51.42
N THR A 33 -22.84 16.56 -50.68
CA THR A 33 -22.12 17.17 -49.58
C THR A 33 -21.46 16.01 -48.87
N THR A 34 -20.18 15.79 -49.13
CA THR A 34 -19.33 15.10 -48.18
C THR A 34 -19.44 16.00 -46.97
N ILE A 35 -20.42 15.73 -46.09
CA ILE A 35 -20.27 16.08 -44.70
C ILE A 35 -19.07 15.23 -44.34
N ALA A 36 -17.87 15.81 -44.52
CA ALA A 36 -16.75 15.47 -43.70
C ALA A 36 -17.37 15.46 -42.32
N LYS A 37 -17.53 14.26 -41.75
CA LYS A 37 -17.93 14.14 -40.36
C LYS A 37 -16.87 14.98 -39.67
N ILE A 38 -17.25 16.19 -39.29
CA ILE A 38 -16.44 17.01 -38.43
C ILE A 38 -16.53 16.25 -37.12
N THR A 39 -15.71 15.21 -36.97
CA THR A 39 -15.28 14.74 -35.67
C THR A 39 -14.45 15.89 -35.14
N THR A 40 -15.11 16.96 -34.71
CA THR A 40 -14.51 17.88 -33.75
C THR A 40 -14.30 17.02 -32.53
N GLN A 41 -13.12 16.40 -32.47
CA GLN A 41 -12.62 15.84 -31.24
C GLN A 41 -12.77 16.93 -30.18
N PRO A 42 -13.41 16.67 -29.04
CA PRO A 42 -13.69 17.71 -28.07
C PRO A 42 -12.35 18.32 -27.64
N GLN A 43 -12.24 19.64 -27.80
CA GLN A 43 -11.02 20.34 -27.45
C GLN A 43 -10.73 20.09 -25.96
N PRO A 44 -9.48 19.76 -25.60
CA PRO A 44 -9.11 19.59 -24.20
C PRO A 44 -9.37 20.91 -23.45
N LYS A 45 -10.07 20.84 -22.32
CA LYS A 45 -10.32 22.01 -21.47
C LYS A 45 -9.03 22.55 -20.87
N TYR A 46 -8.04 21.68 -20.66
CA TYR A 46 -6.76 22.02 -20.06
C TYR A 46 -5.61 21.83 -21.05
N THR A 47 -4.57 22.63 -20.87
CA THR A 47 -3.33 22.55 -21.65
C THR A 47 -2.14 22.31 -20.72
N ALA A 48 -1.02 21.89 -21.29
CA ALA A 48 0.22 21.72 -20.54
C ALA A 48 0.58 23.01 -19.78
N GLY A 49 0.83 22.90 -18.47
CA GLY A 49 1.08 24.03 -17.59
C GLY A 49 -0.13 24.41 -16.72
N ASN A 50 -1.33 23.92 -17.01
CA ASN A 50 -2.49 24.18 -16.16
C ASN A 50 -2.42 23.40 -14.85
N ILE A 51 -2.66 24.10 -13.74
CA ILE A 51 -2.82 23.48 -12.42
C ILE A 51 -4.30 23.42 -12.10
N VAL A 52 -4.79 22.20 -11.88
CA VAL A 52 -6.20 21.89 -11.66
C VAL A 52 -6.40 21.29 -10.28
N THR A 53 -7.59 21.49 -9.73
CA THR A 53 -7.94 21.00 -8.40
C THR A 53 -9.43 20.69 -8.33
N ASN A 54 -9.81 20.03 -7.23
CA ASN A 54 -11.20 19.84 -6.86
C ASN A 54 -11.46 20.62 -5.57
N ASN A 55 -12.66 21.16 -5.39
CA ASN A 55 -12.98 22.03 -4.24
C ASN A 55 -13.01 21.29 -2.88
N ALA A 56 -12.69 19.99 -2.85
CA ALA A 56 -12.85 19.12 -1.68
C ALA A 56 -11.53 18.50 -1.17
N SER A 57 -10.43 18.58 -1.94
CA SER A 57 -9.13 17.96 -1.60
C SER A 57 -8.01 19.01 -1.57
N SER A 58 -6.98 18.74 -0.77
CA SER A 58 -5.71 19.47 -0.77
C SER A 58 -4.79 19.09 -1.94
N ALA A 59 -5.23 18.22 -2.86
CA ALA A 59 -4.45 17.79 -4.01
C ALA A 59 -4.55 18.78 -5.19
N PHE A 60 -3.39 19.13 -5.75
CA PHE A 60 -3.27 19.95 -6.96
C PHE A 60 -2.54 19.15 -8.03
N TRP A 61 -3.07 19.15 -9.25
CA TRP A 61 -2.49 18.41 -10.37
C TRP A 61 -2.02 19.38 -11.44
N LEU A 62 -0.77 19.24 -11.87
CA LEU A 62 -0.24 19.93 -13.04
C LEU A 62 -0.44 19.05 -14.27
N ILE A 63 -1.13 19.58 -15.29
CA ILE A 63 -1.20 18.95 -16.60
C ILE A 63 0.15 19.17 -17.29
N THR A 64 0.80 18.09 -17.70
CA THR A 64 2.12 18.12 -18.35
C THR A 64 2.02 17.90 -19.85
N ALA A 65 1.02 17.15 -20.31
CA ALA A 65 0.73 16.92 -21.72
C ALA A 65 -0.74 16.53 -21.91
N TYR A 66 -1.23 16.72 -23.13
CA TYR A 66 -2.46 16.12 -23.64
C TYR A 66 -2.14 15.34 -24.91
N ASP A 67 -2.56 14.08 -24.94
CA ASP A 67 -2.45 13.21 -26.10
C ASP A 67 -3.80 13.13 -26.82
N SER A 68 -3.89 13.80 -27.98
CA SER A 68 -5.09 13.77 -28.81
C SER A 68 -5.31 12.43 -29.52
N THR A 69 -4.33 11.54 -29.58
CA THR A 69 -4.53 10.22 -30.19
C THR A 69 -5.35 9.33 -29.28
N ASN A 70 -5.06 9.36 -27.97
CA ASN A 70 -5.67 8.51 -26.96
C ASN A 70 -6.72 9.25 -26.09
N ASP A 71 -6.91 10.56 -26.29
CA ASP A 71 -7.80 11.42 -25.53
C ASP A 71 -7.51 11.43 -24.01
N GLN A 72 -6.22 11.56 -23.67
CA GLN A 72 -5.71 11.43 -22.30
C GLN A 72 -4.84 12.63 -21.89
N TYR A 73 -4.84 12.95 -20.61
CA TYR A 73 -3.89 13.87 -20.00
C TYR A 73 -2.80 13.10 -19.26
N THR A 74 -1.56 13.56 -19.39
CA THR A 74 -0.49 13.22 -18.45
C THR A 74 -0.44 14.31 -17.39
N ARG A 75 -0.49 13.91 -16.12
CA ARG A 75 -0.47 14.83 -14.98
C ARG A 75 0.54 14.40 -13.92
N VAL A 76 0.94 15.36 -13.10
CA VAL A 76 1.80 15.14 -11.94
C VAL A 76 1.22 15.83 -10.72
N LEU A 77 1.31 15.18 -9.56
CA LEU A 77 0.87 15.77 -8.31
C LEU A 77 1.82 16.90 -7.96
N VAL A 78 1.28 18.07 -7.64
CA VAL A 78 2.05 19.25 -7.27
C VAL A 78 1.59 19.81 -5.93
N GLN A 79 2.52 20.47 -5.26
CA GLN A 79 2.27 21.17 -4.00
C GLN A 79 2.74 22.62 -4.11
N LYS A 80 2.07 23.51 -3.39
CA LYS A 80 2.46 24.92 -3.29
C LYS A 80 3.49 25.06 -2.18
N THR A 81 4.66 25.58 -2.52
CA THR A 81 5.76 25.85 -1.58
C THR A 81 5.43 27.02 -0.66
N SER A 82 6.18 27.15 0.45
CA SER A 82 6.09 28.29 1.36
C SER A 82 6.42 29.64 0.69
N ALA A 83 7.21 29.63 -0.38
CA ALA A 83 7.51 30.80 -1.21
C ALA A 83 6.40 31.13 -2.23
N GLY A 84 5.34 30.32 -2.29
CA GLY A 84 4.20 30.51 -3.19
C GLY A 84 4.37 29.89 -4.59
N SER A 85 5.53 29.35 -4.93
CA SER A 85 5.81 28.60 -6.17
C SER A 85 5.31 27.16 -6.11
N TRP A 86 5.21 26.46 -7.24
CA TRP A 86 4.75 25.05 -7.33
C TRP A 86 5.91 24.07 -7.46
N SER A 87 5.76 22.86 -6.93
CA SER A 87 6.75 21.77 -7.06
C SER A 87 6.09 20.42 -7.25
N GLN A 88 6.70 19.55 -8.06
CA GLN A 88 6.21 18.18 -8.28
C GLN A 88 6.54 17.26 -7.10
N VAL A 89 5.61 16.35 -6.80
CA VAL A 89 5.82 15.26 -5.84
C VAL A 89 6.45 14.07 -6.59
N THR A 90 7.61 13.60 -6.10
CA THR A 90 8.37 12.53 -6.76
C THR A 90 7.57 11.22 -6.84
N GLY A 91 7.55 10.61 -8.03
CA GLY A 91 6.89 9.31 -8.26
C GLY A 91 5.36 9.37 -8.36
N GLN A 92 4.75 10.57 -8.37
CA GLN A 92 3.30 10.76 -8.46
C GLN A 92 2.91 11.36 -9.81
N SER A 93 3.12 10.59 -10.88
CA SER A 93 2.71 10.92 -12.25
C SER A 93 1.67 9.91 -12.74
N GLU A 94 0.62 10.42 -13.37
CA GLU A 94 -0.53 9.62 -13.81
C GLU A 94 -0.91 9.97 -15.25
N ILE A 95 -1.55 9.02 -15.92
CA ILE A 95 -2.17 9.20 -17.23
C ILE A 95 -3.64 8.80 -17.07
N ASP A 96 -4.54 9.74 -17.34
CA ASP A 96 -5.99 9.56 -17.18
C ASP A 96 -6.75 10.09 -18.39
N THR A 97 -7.99 9.61 -18.58
CA THR A 97 -8.86 10.08 -19.67
C THR A 97 -9.23 11.56 -19.50
N ARG A 98 -9.39 12.29 -20.62
CA ARG A 98 -9.81 13.70 -20.59
C ARG A 98 -11.06 13.92 -19.73
N ILE A 99 -12.06 13.05 -19.89
CA ILE A 99 -13.36 13.17 -19.24
C ILE A 99 -13.23 13.03 -17.72
N ASP A 100 -12.44 12.07 -17.25
CA ASP A 100 -12.26 11.85 -15.81
C ASP A 100 -11.52 13.01 -15.15
N VAL A 101 -10.47 13.52 -15.80
CA VAL A 101 -9.72 14.68 -15.28
C VAL A 101 -10.60 15.93 -15.22
N GLU A 102 -11.34 16.23 -16.29
CA GLU A 102 -12.16 17.45 -16.36
C GLU A 102 -13.39 17.40 -15.44
N LYS A 103 -13.91 16.20 -15.17
CA LYS A 103 -15.01 15.98 -14.24
C LYS A 103 -14.54 16.00 -12.78
N LEU A 104 -13.43 15.33 -12.47
CA LEU A 104 -12.93 15.19 -11.12
C LEU A 104 -12.22 16.46 -10.64
N TYR A 105 -11.52 17.16 -11.53
CA TYR A 105 -10.80 18.40 -11.25
C TYR A 105 -11.34 19.53 -12.12
N PRO A 106 -12.55 20.04 -11.83
CA PRO A 106 -13.23 21.00 -12.70
C PRO A 106 -12.67 22.43 -12.59
N VAL A 107 -11.83 22.71 -11.59
CA VAL A 107 -11.34 24.06 -11.30
C VAL A 107 -9.92 24.24 -11.81
N LEU A 108 -9.75 25.22 -12.72
CA LEU A 108 -8.45 25.73 -13.13
C LEU A 108 -7.98 26.77 -12.11
N LEU A 109 -6.87 26.50 -11.44
CA LEU A 109 -6.33 27.39 -10.42
C LEU A 109 -5.38 28.43 -11.00
N THR A 110 -4.44 27.98 -11.85
CA THR A 110 -3.44 28.85 -12.49
C THR A 110 -2.76 28.14 -13.66
N GLN A 111 -1.88 28.86 -14.35
CA GLN A 111 -1.02 28.32 -15.40
C GLN A 111 0.45 28.67 -15.12
N VAL A 112 1.32 27.69 -15.28
CA VAL A 112 2.77 27.79 -15.08
C VAL A 112 3.51 27.15 -16.25
N SER A 113 4.79 27.45 -16.41
CA SER A 113 5.62 26.72 -17.37
C SER A 113 5.94 25.34 -16.81
N VAL A 114 5.67 24.24 -17.53
CA VAL A 114 5.89 22.87 -17.03
C VAL A 114 7.35 22.67 -16.58
N SER A 115 8.31 23.20 -17.34
CA SER A 115 9.75 23.15 -17.01
C SER A 115 10.15 23.97 -15.78
N SER A 116 9.32 24.93 -15.35
CA SER A 116 9.56 25.73 -14.13
C SER A 116 9.10 25.02 -12.85
N VAL A 117 8.25 24.00 -12.98
CA VAL A 117 7.79 23.18 -11.85
C VAL A 117 8.71 21.98 -11.75
N THR A 118 9.82 22.15 -11.08
CA THR A 118 10.75 21.04 -10.80
C THR A 118 10.16 20.15 -9.70
N TYR A 119 10.72 18.94 -9.55
CA TYR A 119 10.54 18.20 -8.32
C TYR A 119 10.89 19.09 -7.14
N ALA A 120 10.20 18.89 -6.02
CA ALA A 120 10.64 19.43 -4.75
C ALA A 120 11.98 18.77 -4.39
N THR A 121 13.08 19.28 -4.96
CA THR A 121 14.38 19.21 -4.30
C THR A 121 14.15 19.83 -2.93
N PRO A 122 14.47 19.18 -1.80
CA PRO A 122 14.33 19.80 -0.51
C PRO A 122 15.09 21.13 -0.54
N THR A 123 14.34 22.23 -0.58
CA THR A 123 14.94 23.56 -0.57
C THR A 123 15.41 23.78 0.85
N VAL A 124 16.69 23.54 1.10
CA VAL A 124 17.39 24.18 2.21
C VAL A 124 17.18 25.69 1.99
N PRO A 125 16.59 26.44 2.94
CA PRO A 125 16.49 27.88 2.79
C PRO A 125 17.91 28.43 2.56
N THR A 126 18.10 29.16 1.48
CA THR A 126 19.34 29.90 1.23
C THR A 126 19.38 31.07 2.23
N THR A 127 19.79 30.77 3.46
CA THR A 127 20.46 31.77 4.27
C THR A 127 21.76 32.12 3.57
N VAL A 128 22.12 33.40 3.60
CA VAL A 128 23.45 33.90 3.27
C VAL A 128 24.49 32.88 3.73
N GLN A 129 25.34 32.39 2.81
CA GLN A 129 26.47 31.54 3.17
C GLN A 129 27.40 32.31 4.11
N THR A 130 27.16 32.17 5.41
CA THR A 130 28.25 32.08 6.38
C THR A 130 28.77 30.65 6.24
N THR A 131 30.08 30.50 6.05
CA THR A 131 30.74 29.19 6.13
C THR A 131 30.38 28.55 7.47
N LEU A 132 29.46 27.57 7.47
CA LEU A 132 29.07 26.84 8.67
C LEU A 132 30.27 26.02 9.15
N SER A 133 31.01 26.54 10.12
CA SER A 133 32.01 25.80 10.88
C SER A 133 31.29 24.81 11.81
N GLY A 134 31.48 23.51 11.62
CA GLY A 134 30.91 22.46 12.49
C GLY A 134 30.55 21.16 11.76
N SER A 135 30.54 20.05 12.50
CA SER A 135 30.12 18.72 12.04
C SER A 135 28.59 18.63 12.00
N GLY A 136 28.01 17.98 10.99
CA GLY A 136 26.58 17.65 10.98
C GLY A 136 26.20 16.64 12.08
N PRO A 137 24.90 16.45 12.35
CA PRO A 137 24.47 15.47 13.34
C PRO A 137 24.88 14.06 12.88
N ILE A 138 25.40 13.25 13.80
CA ILE A 138 25.70 11.84 13.57
C ILE A 138 24.75 11.02 14.41
N VAL A 139 24.02 10.09 13.78
CA VAL A 139 23.11 9.17 14.45
C VAL A 139 23.81 7.82 14.57
N SER A 140 24.14 7.39 15.79
CA SER A 140 24.95 6.19 16.03
C SER A 140 24.11 4.98 16.41
N ALA A 141 23.07 5.17 17.24
CA ALA A 141 22.17 4.10 17.63
C ALA A 141 20.79 4.62 18.02
N VAL A 142 19.83 3.71 18.09
CA VAL A 142 18.50 3.94 18.64
C VAL A 142 18.10 2.79 19.57
N SER A 143 17.33 3.10 20.61
CA SER A 143 16.69 2.11 21.48
C SER A 143 15.26 2.54 21.80
N PRO A 144 14.27 1.63 21.72
CA PRO A 144 14.37 0.26 21.22
C PRO A 144 14.58 0.20 19.69
N THR A 145 15.08 -0.93 19.19
CA THR A 145 15.28 -1.20 17.75
C THR A 145 14.11 -1.93 17.09
N THR A 146 13.01 -2.14 17.81
CA THR A 146 11.80 -2.82 17.33
C THR A 146 10.54 -2.08 17.77
N GLY A 147 9.51 -2.08 16.93
CA GLY A 147 8.17 -1.58 17.23
C GLY A 147 7.11 -2.34 16.45
N ALA A 148 5.83 -2.11 16.75
CA ALA A 148 4.71 -2.77 16.08
C ALA A 148 3.85 -1.76 15.32
N THR A 149 3.32 -2.14 14.15
CA THR A 149 2.36 -1.33 13.40
C THR A 149 1.16 -0.97 14.28
N GLY A 150 0.61 0.23 14.12
CA GLY A 150 -0.58 0.65 14.88
C GLY A 150 -0.31 1.07 16.34
N THR A 151 0.93 1.00 16.82
CA THR A 151 1.29 1.45 18.18
C THR A 151 2.07 2.77 18.17
N THR A 152 2.29 3.34 19.34
CA THR A 152 3.30 4.39 19.54
C THR A 152 4.62 3.76 20.01
N LEU A 153 5.75 4.37 19.65
CA LEU A 153 7.08 3.92 20.02
C LEU A 153 7.90 5.09 20.56
N SER A 154 8.21 5.04 21.86
CA SER A 154 9.14 5.98 22.48
C SER A 154 10.57 5.51 22.26
N VAL A 155 11.42 6.38 21.74
CA VAL A 155 12.80 6.08 21.37
C VAL A 155 13.80 7.00 22.06
N THR A 156 14.99 6.46 22.28
CA THR A 156 16.21 7.19 22.63
C THR A 156 17.21 6.99 21.50
N ILE A 157 17.65 8.09 20.91
CA ILE A 157 18.62 8.14 19.81
C ILE A 157 19.92 8.68 20.37
N THR A 158 21.01 7.96 20.18
CA THR A 158 22.36 8.37 20.60
C THR A 158 23.21 8.76 19.41
N GLY A 159 24.10 9.72 19.61
CA GLY A 159 24.86 10.30 18.52
C GLY A 159 25.77 11.44 18.96
N SER A 160 26.05 12.34 18.02
CA SER A 160 26.84 13.55 18.29
C SER A 160 26.40 14.71 17.41
N ASN A 161 26.76 15.93 17.84
CA ASN A 161 26.46 17.20 17.16
C ASN A 161 24.95 17.46 16.98
N PHE A 162 24.10 16.91 17.84
CA PHE A 162 22.70 17.28 17.87
C PHE A 162 22.53 18.69 18.42
N GLN A 163 21.63 19.46 17.82
CA GLN A 163 21.36 20.83 18.22
C GLN A 163 19.96 20.95 18.82
N ASN A 164 19.82 21.81 19.83
CA ASN A 164 18.49 22.08 20.39
C ASN A 164 17.54 22.57 19.28
N GLY A 165 16.35 21.98 19.19
CA GLY A 165 15.41 22.20 18.09
C GLY A 165 15.59 21.26 16.89
N ALA A 166 16.47 20.27 16.96
CA ALA A 166 16.55 19.23 15.95
C ALA A 166 15.21 18.49 15.77
N THR A 167 14.84 18.23 14.53
CA THR A 167 13.68 17.39 14.18
C THR A 167 14.14 15.98 13.85
N VAL A 168 13.30 14.99 14.18
CA VAL A 168 13.59 13.58 13.91
C VAL A 168 12.47 12.98 13.08
N TYR A 169 12.84 12.24 12.06
CA TYR A 169 11.96 11.54 11.15
C TYR A 169 12.24 10.04 11.17
N LEU A 170 11.18 9.23 11.16
CA LEU A 170 11.22 7.81 10.87
C LEU A 170 10.78 7.62 9.42
N ILE A 171 11.65 7.03 8.60
CA ILE A 171 11.49 6.94 7.15
C ILE A 171 11.45 5.48 6.74
N GLN A 172 10.37 5.07 6.09
CA GLN A 172 10.23 3.76 5.45
C GLN A 172 10.01 3.97 3.95
N ALA A 173 10.65 3.14 3.13
CA ALA A 173 10.60 3.28 1.67
C ALA A 173 9.15 3.21 1.16
N GLY A 174 8.78 4.16 0.29
CA GLY A 174 7.44 4.23 -0.29
C GLY A 174 6.36 4.85 0.60
N LEU A 175 6.68 5.26 1.83
CA LEU A 175 5.75 5.89 2.76
C LEU A 175 6.14 7.34 3.08
N GLN A 176 5.19 8.14 3.57
CA GLN A 176 5.48 9.48 4.07
C GLN A 176 6.29 9.38 5.37
N PRO A 177 7.31 10.25 5.56
CA PRO A 177 8.06 10.29 6.81
C PRO A 177 7.18 10.57 8.03
N VAL A 178 7.38 9.81 9.11
CA VAL A 178 6.72 10.06 10.40
C VAL A 178 7.61 10.97 11.23
N THR A 179 7.11 12.16 11.57
CA THR A 179 7.82 13.09 12.45
C THR A 179 7.67 12.67 13.92
N ALA A 180 8.77 12.67 14.68
CA ALA A 180 8.73 12.41 16.11
C ALA A 180 8.01 13.55 16.86
N SER A 181 7.22 13.19 17.87
CA SER A 181 6.64 14.11 18.85
C SER A 181 7.40 14.03 20.18
N SER A 182 7.10 14.94 21.11
CA SER A 182 7.71 14.99 22.46
C SER A 182 9.23 14.96 22.43
N VAL A 183 9.83 15.69 21.49
CA VAL A 183 11.27 15.67 21.24
C VAL A 183 12.03 16.45 22.31
N SER A 184 13.03 15.82 22.93
CA SER A 184 14.00 16.46 23.82
C SER A 184 15.41 16.19 23.30
N VAL A 185 16.25 17.22 23.24
CA VAL A 185 17.55 17.18 22.56
C VAL A 185 18.67 17.64 23.49
N THR A 186 19.73 16.84 23.57
CA THR A 186 21.06 17.21 24.06
C THR A 186 22.06 17.04 22.92
N SER A 187 23.32 17.46 23.10
CA SER A 187 24.34 17.34 22.04
C SER A 187 24.67 15.90 21.62
N THR A 188 24.30 14.90 22.43
CA THR A 188 24.64 13.48 22.22
C THR A 188 23.45 12.52 22.29
N GLN A 189 22.27 13.03 22.63
CA GLN A 189 21.06 12.22 22.78
C GLN A 189 19.81 12.99 22.37
N ILE A 190 18.90 12.31 21.68
CA ILE A 190 17.53 12.77 21.42
C ILE A 190 16.55 11.74 21.96
N THR A 191 15.52 12.16 22.68
CA THR A 191 14.35 11.31 22.98
C THR A 191 13.15 11.82 22.20
N GLY A 192 12.26 10.92 21.80
CA GLY A 192 11.01 11.29 21.13
C GLY A 192 10.06 10.11 20.98
N THR A 193 8.88 10.36 20.43
CA THR A 193 7.86 9.32 20.20
C THR A 193 7.42 9.31 18.75
N PHE A 194 7.37 8.13 18.13
CA PHE A 194 6.80 7.91 16.81
C PHE A 194 5.42 7.25 16.91
N ASN A 195 4.50 7.65 16.03
CA ASN A 195 3.25 6.92 15.79
C ASN A 195 3.45 5.99 14.59
N LEU A 196 3.33 4.68 14.80
CA LEU A 196 3.60 3.65 13.81
C LEU A 196 2.34 3.22 13.05
N ALA A 197 1.21 3.92 13.18
CA ALA A 197 -0.06 3.56 12.54
C ALA A 197 -0.04 3.68 11.01
N SER A 198 0.82 4.52 10.45
CA SER A 198 0.96 4.70 9.00
C SER A 198 2.12 3.89 8.40
N LEU A 199 2.79 3.07 9.20
CA LEU A 199 3.93 2.25 8.76
C LEU A 199 3.52 0.81 8.50
N ASN A 200 4.30 0.13 7.67
CA ASN A 200 4.13 -1.29 7.36
C ASN A 200 5.21 -2.10 8.07
N ALA A 201 5.02 -3.43 8.15
CA ALA A 201 6.10 -4.30 8.59
C ALA A 201 7.35 -4.15 7.70
N GLY A 202 8.53 -4.18 8.33
CA GLY A 202 9.82 -4.03 7.66
C GLY A 202 10.76 -2.99 8.30
N PRO A 203 11.92 -2.74 7.68
CA PRO A 203 12.93 -1.83 8.22
C PRO A 203 12.55 -0.37 8.01
N ALA A 204 12.86 0.46 9.00
CA ALA A 204 12.73 1.92 8.97
C ALA A 204 14.05 2.61 9.37
N ASN A 205 14.35 3.71 8.70
CA ASN A 205 15.53 4.55 8.94
C ASN A 205 15.18 5.69 9.88
N ILE A 206 16.16 6.15 10.66
CA ILE A 206 16.05 7.41 11.42
C ILE A 206 16.84 8.49 10.70
N GLN A 207 16.24 9.66 10.55
CA GLN A 207 16.91 10.87 10.10
C GLN A 207 16.74 11.98 11.14
N VAL A 208 17.84 12.64 11.47
CA VAL A 208 17.86 13.83 12.33
C VAL A 208 18.24 15.03 11.46
N SER A 209 17.46 16.11 11.54
CA SER A 209 17.76 17.41 10.93
C SER A 209 17.99 18.44 12.02
N ASN A 210 19.17 19.06 12.04
CA ASN A 210 19.46 20.17 12.93
C ASN A 210 18.86 21.49 12.38
N PRO A 211 18.68 22.52 13.23
CA PRO A 211 18.20 23.84 12.81
C PRO A 211 19.10 24.56 11.80
N ASP A 212 20.40 24.22 11.75
CA ASP A 212 21.35 24.72 10.75
C ASP A 212 21.16 24.08 9.35
N GLY A 213 20.19 23.18 9.20
CA GLY A 213 19.86 22.48 7.97
C GLY A 213 20.71 21.25 7.67
N ARG A 214 21.67 20.89 8.54
CA ARG A 214 22.47 19.68 8.38
C ARG A 214 21.71 18.44 8.83
N VAL A 215 21.90 17.34 8.13
CA VAL A 215 21.19 16.08 8.36
C VAL A 215 22.14 14.92 8.65
N GLY A 216 21.66 13.97 9.44
CA GLY A 216 22.31 12.70 9.76
C GLY A 216 21.30 11.57 9.71
N SER A 217 21.72 10.37 9.33
CA SER A 217 20.80 9.24 9.22
C SER A 217 21.41 7.93 9.71
N LEU A 218 20.57 7.08 10.30
CA LEU A 218 20.87 5.70 10.63
C LEU A 218 19.93 4.81 9.83
N TYR A 219 20.50 3.99 8.94
CA TYR A 219 19.75 3.10 8.08
C TYR A 219 19.37 1.81 8.80
N SER A 220 18.17 1.27 8.51
CA SER A 220 17.62 0.08 9.15
C SER A 220 17.67 0.13 10.68
N ALA A 221 17.42 1.32 11.24
CA ALA A 221 17.55 1.62 12.66
C ALA A 221 16.49 0.91 13.51
N ILE A 222 15.27 0.79 12.98
CA ILE A 222 14.13 0.15 13.66
C ILE A 222 13.51 -0.89 12.73
N THR A 223 13.21 -2.07 13.25
CA THR A 223 12.36 -3.06 12.58
C THR A 223 10.92 -2.93 13.07
N ILE A 224 10.01 -2.61 12.16
CA ILE A 224 8.58 -2.57 12.43
C ILE A 224 8.01 -3.97 12.17
N GLY A 225 7.42 -4.58 13.19
CA GLY A 225 6.66 -5.82 13.08
C GLY A 225 5.16 -5.57 12.96
N LEU A 226 4.40 -6.60 12.65
CA LEU A 226 2.95 -6.64 12.73
C LEU A 226 2.50 -6.46 14.19
N ALA A 227 1.32 -5.90 14.36
CA ALA A 227 0.67 -5.88 15.67
C ALA A 227 0.31 -7.30 16.08
N PRO A 228 0.55 -7.71 17.35
CA PRO A 228 0.07 -8.99 17.85
C PRO A 228 -1.44 -9.11 17.63
N PRO A 229 -1.94 -10.25 17.13
CA PRO A 229 -3.36 -10.46 16.94
C PRO A 229 -4.06 -10.54 18.29
N THR A 230 -5.28 -10.03 18.37
CA THR A 230 -6.14 -10.18 19.56
C THR A 230 -7.31 -11.07 19.22
N ILE A 231 -7.49 -12.15 19.98
CA ILE A 231 -8.60 -13.09 19.79
C ILE A 231 -9.68 -12.75 20.83
N SER A 232 -10.88 -12.41 20.37
CA SER A 232 -12.02 -12.08 21.24
C SER A 232 -13.01 -13.23 21.38
N SER A 233 -13.17 -14.06 20.34
CA SER A 233 -14.00 -15.26 20.39
C SER A 233 -13.59 -16.28 19.35
N ILE A 234 -14.05 -17.53 19.54
CA ILE A 234 -13.92 -18.60 18.56
C ILE A 234 -15.25 -19.31 18.33
N SER A 235 -15.41 -19.92 17.16
CA SER A 235 -16.54 -20.80 16.84
C SER A 235 -16.11 -21.90 15.87
N PRO A 236 -16.46 -23.18 16.13
CA PRO A 236 -17.11 -23.66 17.35
C PRO A 236 -16.16 -23.59 18.57
N THR A 237 -16.73 -23.62 19.78
CA THR A 237 -15.97 -23.67 21.05
C THR A 237 -15.72 -25.10 21.54
N SER A 238 -16.19 -26.12 20.81
CA SER A 238 -15.90 -27.52 21.11
C SER A 238 -16.01 -28.40 19.88
N GLY A 239 -15.44 -29.60 19.96
CA GLY A 239 -15.50 -30.59 18.91
C GLY A 239 -15.15 -31.98 19.41
N ASN A 240 -15.57 -33.01 18.67
CA ASN A 240 -15.37 -34.40 19.03
C ASN A 240 -14.12 -34.97 18.34
N LEU A 241 -13.47 -35.92 19.00
CA LEU A 241 -12.37 -36.71 18.42
C LEU A 241 -12.76 -37.30 17.06
N GLY A 242 -11.78 -37.31 16.13
CA GLY A 242 -11.94 -37.88 14.79
C GLY A 242 -12.81 -37.06 13.83
N THR A 243 -13.22 -35.84 14.22
CA THR A 243 -14.12 -34.98 13.43
C THR A 243 -13.39 -33.73 12.93
N SER A 244 -13.82 -33.22 11.78
CA SER A 244 -13.32 -31.98 11.20
C SER A 244 -14.35 -30.86 11.29
N TYR A 245 -13.88 -29.66 11.62
CA TYR A 245 -14.66 -28.44 11.77
C TYR A 245 -14.02 -27.31 10.97
N THR A 246 -14.82 -26.32 10.59
CA THR A 246 -14.30 -24.99 10.24
C THR A 246 -14.20 -24.18 11.51
N LEU A 247 -12.98 -23.90 11.97
CA LEU A 247 -12.74 -23.03 13.10
C LEU A 247 -12.65 -21.58 12.62
N THR A 248 -13.42 -20.70 13.24
CA THR A 248 -13.41 -19.26 13.00
C THR A 248 -13.02 -18.53 14.27
N LEU A 249 -11.96 -17.73 14.19
CA LEU A 249 -11.55 -16.75 15.19
C LEU A 249 -12.15 -15.39 14.83
N THR A 250 -12.65 -14.68 15.83
CA THR A 250 -13.01 -13.26 15.73
C THR A 250 -12.10 -12.46 16.64
N GLY A 251 -11.73 -11.26 16.20
CA GLY A 251 -10.68 -10.51 16.86
C GLY A 251 -10.34 -9.20 16.16
N GLN A 252 -9.13 -8.71 16.44
CA GLN A 252 -8.53 -7.58 15.73
C GLN A 252 -7.10 -7.93 15.34
N THR A 253 -6.53 -7.12 14.44
CA THR A 253 -5.12 -7.19 14.02
C THR A 253 -4.70 -8.55 13.46
N PHE A 254 -5.63 -9.31 12.86
CA PHE A 254 -5.34 -10.53 12.11
C PHE A 254 -4.76 -10.22 10.73
N THR A 255 -3.62 -9.54 10.73
CA THR A 255 -2.85 -9.29 9.52
C THR A 255 -1.87 -10.44 9.35
N ASP A 256 -1.97 -11.14 8.22
CA ASP A 256 -0.98 -12.15 7.81
C ASP A 256 -0.82 -13.32 8.81
N VAL A 257 -1.94 -13.85 9.33
CA VAL A 257 -1.92 -15.02 10.23
C VAL A 257 -1.48 -16.26 9.45
N SER A 258 -0.31 -16.78 9.79
CA SER A 258 0.36 -17.88 9.11
C SER A 258 0.02 -19.25 9.70
N ALA A 259 -0.31 -19.31 11.00
CA ALA A 259 -0.72 -20.54 11.67
C ALA A 259 -1.75 -20.28 12.77
N VAL A 260 -2.61 -21.28 12.99
CA VAL A 260 -3.52 -21.35 14.13
C VAL A 260 -3.29 -22.69 14.81
N THR A 261 -3.01 -22.67 16.10
CA THR A 261 -2.71 -23.86 16.89
C THR A 261 -3.64 -23.94 18.10
N LEU A 262 -4.17 -25.12 18.38
CA LEU A 262 -4.78 -25.42 19.67
C LEU A 262 -3.74 -26.12 20.54
N TRP A 263 -3.48 -25.60 21.72
CA TRP A 263 -2.57 -26.16 22.72
C TRP A 263 -3.37 -26.74 23.88
N SER A 264 -3.07 -27.96 24.30
CA SER A 264 -3.67 -28.51 25.52
C SER A 264 -3.30 -27.65 26.73
N SER A 265 -4.10 -27.71 27.79
CA SER A 265 -3.89 -26.90 29.00
C SER A 265 -2.54 -27.13 29.69
N ASP A 266 -1.92 -28.29 29.50
CA ASP A 266 -0.57 -28.64 29.96
C ASP A 266 0.53 -28.40 28.90
N ALA A 267 0.14 -27.89 27.72
CA ALA A 267 0.99 -27.61 26.56
C ALA A 267 1.78 -28.82 26.01
N THR A 268 1.36 -30.06 26.31
CA THR A 268 2.02 -31.28 25.82
C THR A 268 1.48 -31.76 24.46
N SER A 269 0.23 -31.41 24.14
CA SER A 269 -0.46 -31.77 22.90
C SER A 269 -0.85 -30.54 22.12
N GLN A 270 -0.75 -30.63 20.79
CA GLN A 270 -1.19 -29.57 19.88
C GLN A 270 -2.03 -30.11 18.73
N ILE A 271 -2.97 -29.28 18.27
CA ILE A 271 -3.75 -29.52 17.05
C ILE A 271 -3.54 -28.31 16.14
N GLN A 272 -2.85 -28.53 15.04
CA GLN A 272 -2.59 -27.51 14.03
C GLN A 272 -3.77 -27.39 13.08
N CYS A 273 -4.28 -26.17 12.92
CA CYS A 273 -5.31 -25.86 11.94
C CYS A 273 -4.70 -25.82 10.54
N SER A 274 -5.43 -26.29 9.54
CA SER A 274 -4.98 -26.29 8.14
C SER A 274 -5.56 -25.11 7.36
N SER A 275 -4.78 -24.58 6.42
CA SER A 275 -5.15 -23.51 5.50
C SER A 275 -5.79 -22.28 6.18
N PRO A 276 -5.09 -21.64 7.14
CA PRO A 276 -5.60 -20.42 7.75
C PRO A 276 -5.77 -19.33 6.69
N SER A 277 -6.92 -18.65 6.73
CA SER A 277 -7.26 -17.52 5.88
C SER A 277 -7.64 -16.35 6.78
N SER A 278 -6.82 -15.30 6.77
CA SER A 278 -7.01 -14.11 7.60
C SER A 278 -7.63 -12.94 6.85
N ALA A 279 -8.58 -12.27 7.50
CA ALA A 279 -9.03 -10.92 7.22
C ALA A 279 -8.81 -10.06 8.48
N ALA A 280 -8.95 -8.74 8.39
CA ALA A 280 -8.59 -7.83 9.49
C ALA A 280 -9.18 -8.17 10.87
N THR A 281 -10.39 -8.76 10.91
CA THR A 281 -11.12 -9.09 12.15
C THR A 281 -11.50 -10.56 12.28
N THR A 282 -11.21 -11.39 11.29
CA THR A 282 -11.53 -12.82 11.32
C THR A 282 -10.40 -13.69 10.77
N VAL A 283 -10.24 -14.88 11.33
CA VAL A 283 -9.43 -15.95 10.72
C VAL A 283 -10.29 -17.19 10.64
N SER A 284 -10.31 -17.85 9.48
CA SER A 284 -10.95 -19.15 9.32
C SER A 284 -9.92 -20.20 8.92
N CYS A 285 -10.00 -21.40 9.51
CA CYS A 285 -9.13 -22.53 9.20
C CYS A 285 -9.91 -23.85 9.32
N SER A 286 -9.38 -24.91 8.71
CA SER A 286 -9.94 -26.25 8.85
C SER A 286 -9.25 -26.98 10.01
N LEU A 287 -10.02 -27.24 11.06
CA LEU A 287 -9.59 -27.93 12.27
C LEU A 287 -9.99 -29.40 12.18
N ALA A 288 -9.03 -30.29 11.95
CA ALA A 288 -9.23 -31.73 12.07
C ALA A 288 -8.75 -32.19 13.45
N ILE A 289 -9.68 -32.67 14.29
CA ILE A 289 -9.36 -33.18 15.63
C ILE A 289 -8.97 -34.65 15.50
N PRO A 290 -7.70 -35.04 15.74
CA PRO A 290 -7.29 -36.44 15.63
C PRO A 290 -7.99 -37.30 16.68
N SER A 291 -8.11 -38.61 16.46
CA SER A 291 -8.68 -39.52 17.48
C SER A 291 -7.72 -39.83 18.62
N SER A 292 -6.44 -39.47 18.50
CA SER A 292 -5.37 -39.78 19.45
C SER A 292 -5.03 -38.66 20.42
N VAL A 293 -5.60 -37.45 20.24
CA VAL A 293 -5.32 -36.32 21.15
C VAL A 293 -6.15 -36.44 22.42
N GLU A 294 -5.64 -35.86 23.50
CA GLU A 294 -6.34 -35.89 24.78
C GLU A 294 -7.62 -35.04 24.75
N THR A 295 -8.67 -35.54 25.39
CA THR A 295 -9.89 -34.75 25.62
C THR A 295 -9.65 -33.71 26.71
N GLY A 296 -10.30 -32.55 26.62
CA GLY A 296 -10.17 -31.50 27.62
C GLY A 296 -10.14 -30.11 27.01
N ALA A 297 -9.71 -29.14 27.81
CA ALA A 297 -9.63 -27.74 27.41
C ALA A 297 -8.32 -27.47 26.63
N TYR A 298 -8.46 -26.70 25.56
CA TYR A 298 -7.38 -26.23 24.71
C TYR A 298 -7.42 -24.70 24.63
N SER A 299 -6.24 -24.09 24.66
CA SER A 299 -6.01 -22.68 24.35
C SER A 299 -5.76 -22.52 22.86
N VAL A 300 -6.25 -21.44 22.27
CA VAL A 300 -6.01 -21.14 20.86
C VAL A 300 -4.94 -20.08 20.73
N GLU A 301 -3.98 -20.34 19.84
CA GLU A 301 -2.90 -19.46 19.42
C GLU A 301 -3.08 -19.09 17.95
N ALA A 302 -2.91 -17.82 17.62
CA ALA A 302 -2.76 -17.33 16.25
C ALA A 302 -1.36 -16.71 16.08
N LEU A 303 -0.59 -17.25 15.15
CA LEU A 303 0.77 -16.81 14.81
C LEU A 303 0.76 -16.07 13.48
N THR A 304 1.31 -14.87 13.43
CA THR A 304 1.50 -14.11 12.19
C THR A 304 2.78 -14.49 11.47
N SER A 305 2.91 -14.09 10.20
CA SER A 305 4.08 -14.39 9.36
C SER A 305 5.41 -13.83 9.90
N ASP A 306 5.35 -12.80 10.76
CA ASP A 306 6.52 -12.16 11.36
C ASP A 306 6.84 -12.67 12.78
N GLY A 307 6.09 -13.66 13.27
CA GLY A 307 6.32 -14.31 14.55
C GLY A 307 5.57 -13.71 15.74
N THR A 308 4.69 -12.73 15.52
CA THR A 308 3.84 -12.19 16.60
C THR A 308 2.67 -13.14 16.90
N ILE A 309 2.31 -13.24 18.18
CA ILE A 309 1.34 -14.23 18.68
C ILE A 309 0.16 -13.59 19.39
N GLY A 310 -1.02 -14.15 19.17
CA GLY A 310 -2.26 -13.84 19.89
C GLY A 310 -2.79 -15.09 20.57
N TRP A 311 -3.32 -14.95 21.79
CA TRP A 311 -3.73 -16.07 22.63
C TRP A 311 -5.16 -15.92 23.13
N MET A 312 -5.89 -17.03 23.18
CA MET A 312 -7.16 -17.16 23.90
C MET A 312 -7.15 -18.44 24.75
N ASN A 313 -6.95 -18.27 26.06
CA ASN A 313 -6.80 -19.37 27.00
C ASN A 313 -8.07 -20.20 27.17
N SER A 314 -7.94 -21.53 27.19
CA SER A 314 -9.02 -22.49 27.49
C SER A 314 -10.33 -22.20 26.73
N SER A 315 -10.21 -21.87 25.44
CA SER A 315 -11.31 -21.38 24.62
C SER A 315 -12.01 -22.48 23.81
N PHE A 316 -11.37 -23.64 23.66
CA PHE A 316 -11.90 -24.79 22.91
C PHE A 316 -11.93 -26.05 23.77
N THR A 317 -12.98 -26.87 23.67
CA THR A 317 -13.07 -28.17 24.37
C THR A 317 -13.08 -29.34 23.39
N VAL A 318 -12.12 -30.27 23.54
CA VAL A 318 -12.12 -31.55 22.82
C VAL A 318 -12.90 -32.58 23.64
N ASN A 319 -13.96 -33.11 23.06
CA ASN A 319 -14.81 -34.13 23.66
C ASN A 319 -14.54 -35.51 23.04
N ASN A 320 -14.92 -36.55 23.76
CA ASN A 320 -14.88 -37.91 23.23
C ASN A 320 -15.81 -38.05 22.01
N ALA A 321 -15.55 -39.02 21.13
CA ALA A 321 -16.45 -39.29 20.01
C ALA A 321 -17.84 -39.67 20.55
N THR A 322 -18.91 -39.09 19.99
CA THR A 322 -20.27 -39.54 20.26
C THR A 322 -20.41 -40.97 19.76
N SER A 323 -20.70 -41.90 20.67
CA SER A 323 -20.92 -43.32 20.40
C SER A 323 -22.16 -43.54 19.53
#